data_AF-A0A3A0AH57-F1
#
_entry.id   AF-A0A3A0AH57-F1
#
_cell.length_a   1.000
_cell.length_b   1.000
_cell.length_c   1.000
_cell.angle_alpha   90.00
_cell.angle_beta   90.00
_cell.angle_gamma   90.00
#
_symmetry.space_group_name_H-M   'P 1'
#
loop_
_entity.id
_entity.type
_entity.pdbx_description
1 polymer ?
#
loop_
_entity_poly.entity_id
_entity_poly.type
_entity_poly.pdbx_seq_one_letter_code
_entity_poly.pdbx_strand_id
1 'polypeptide(L)'
;MMLVLPLAVVVLVLLGVAISEAQRTPEWQLVLNRYLRASGGSAQQVVRSNAPDQLVSPLLGQVVEASQFQGLALPMPPRTVYCVLVTKGAARSVVFVSYFSDNLWRDDWVIHQGPAQPFNPATTAALSALGCEFS
;
A
#
# COMPACT_ATOMS: atom_id res chain seq x y z
N MET A 1 15.53 38.19 30.30
CA MET A 1 16.41 37.13 29.74
C MET A 1 16.02 35.72 30.24
N MET A 2 14.73 35.42 30.44
CA MET A 2 14.26 34.18 31.09
C MET A 2 13.34 33.29 30.23
N LEU A 3 13.12 33.63 28.95
CA LEU A 3 12.19 32.93 28.05
C LEU A 3 12.86 32.11 26.93
N VAL A 4 14.19 32.19 26.79
CA VAL A 4 14.91 31.55 25.68
C VAL A 4 15.09 30.04 25.90
N LEU A 5 15.30 29.62 27.16
CA LEU A 5 15.47 28.21 27.51
C LEU A 5 14.22 27.33 27.25
N PRO A 6 13.01 27.69 27.71
CA PRO A 6 11.83 26.85 27.48
C PRO A 6 11.48 26.75 25.99
N LEU A 7 11.70 27.82 25.22
CA LEU A 7 11.44 27.83 23.78
C LEU A 7 12.38 26.87 23.03
N ALA A 8 13.66 26.85 23.39
CA ALA A 8 14.65 25.95 22.79
C ALA A 8 14.33 24.47 23.07
N VAL A 9 13.86 24.16 24.29
CA VAL A 9 13.43 22.79 24.64
C VAL A 9 12.21 22.37 23.84
N VAL A 10 11.21 23.24 23.69
CA VAL A 10 10.01 22.94 22.89
C VAL A 10 10.37 22.70 21.42
N VAL A 11 11.26 23.51 20.84
CA VAL A 11 11.72 23.33 19.44
C VAL A 11 12.47 22.00 19.27
N LEU A 12 13.33 21.64 20.23
CA LEU A 12 14.04 20.35 20.20
C LEU A 12 13.09 19.15 20.30
N VAL A 13 12.06 19.23 21.14
CA VAL A 13 11.04 18.18 21.25
C VAL A 13 10.23 18.07 19.96
N LEU A 14 9.79 19.19 19.38
CA LEU A 14 9.05 19.19 18.11
C LEU A 14 9.88 18.63 16.95
N LEU A 15 11.17 18.97 16.87
CA LEU A 15 12.09 18.39 15.88
C LEU A 15 12.29 16.89 16.10
N GLY A 16 12.44 16.45 17.36
CA GLY A 16 12.55 15.04 17.70
C GLY A 16 11.31 14.23 17.30
N VAL A 17 10.12 14.78 17.54
CA VAL A 17 8.85 14.16 17.14
C VAL A 17 8.77 14.07 15.62
N ALA A 18 9.03 15.16 14.89
CA ALA A 18 8.97 15.18 13.43
C ALA A 18 9.96 14.19 12.77
N ILE A 19 11.19 14.07 13.30
CA ILE A 19 12.19 13.12 12.81
C ILE A 19 11.75 11.68 13.12
N SER A 20 11.15 11.43 14.29
CA SER A 20 10.66 10.10 14.65
C SER A 20 9.46 9.65 13.81
N GLU A 21 8.58 10.59 13.44
CA GLU A 21 7.45 10.32 12.55
C GLU A 21 7.94 10.06 11.11
N ALA A 22 8.97 10.78 10.66
CA ALA A 22 9.58 10.57 9.35
C ALA A 22 10.33 9.23 9.22
N GLN A 23 10.82 8.66 10.33
CA GLN A 23 11.53 7.38 10.33
C GLN A 23 10.63 6.14 10.42
N ARG A 24 9.32 6.29 10.64
CA ARG A 24 8.40 5.15 10.59
C ARG A 24 8.16 4.75 9.15
N THR A 25 8.92 3.77 8.67
CA THR A 25 8.60 3.05 7.43
C THR A 25 7.12 2.65 7.50
N PRO A 26 6.26 3.14 6.60
CA PRO A 26 4.85 2.78 6.62
C PRO A 26 4.67 1.26 6.56
N GLU A 27 3.79 0.70 7.38
CA GLU A 27 3.56 -0.76 7.47
C GLU A 27 3.33 -1.42 6.10
N TRP A 28 2.67 -0.73 5.17
CA TRP A 28 2.47 -1.19 3.80
C TRP A 28 3.78 -1.43 3.02
N GLN A 29 4.82 -0.62 3.27
CA GLN A 29 6.13 -0.80 2.64
C GLN A 29 6.83 -2.05 3.15
N LEU A 30 6.66 -2.38 4.43
CA LEU A 30 7.25 -3.59 5.00
C LEU A 30 6.66 -4.85 4.35
N VAL A 31 5.33 -4.89 4.20
CA VAL A 31 4.64 -6.00 3.52
C VAL A 31 5.03 -6.06 2.05
N LEU A 32 5.00 -4.94 1.33
CA LEU A 32 5.43 -4.88 -0.07
C LEU A 32 6.88 -5.38 -0.25
N ASN A 33 7.81 -4.91 0.58
CA ASN A 33 9.22 -5.29 0.50
C ASN A 33 9.45 -6.78 0.83
N ARG A 34 8.60 -7.38 1.66
CA ARG A 34 8.62 -8.82 1.90
C ARG A 34 8.18 -9.57 0.65
N TYR A 35 7.05 -9.18 0.06
CA TYR A 35 6.52 -9.75 -1.18
C TYR A 35 7.52 -9.63 -2.35
N LEU A 36 8.14 -8.47 -2.55
CA LEU A 36 9.11 -8.24 -3.63
C LEU A 36 10.35 -9.13 -3.48
N ARG A 37 10.88 -9.26 -2.26
CA ARG A 37 12.00 -10.16 -1.97
C ARG A 37 11.66 -11.63 -2.22
N ALA A 38 10.47 -12.07 -1.81
CA ALA A 38 10.01 -13.44 -2.01
C ALA A 38 9.73 -13.76 -3.48
N SER A 39 9.18 -12.80 -4.23
CA SER A 39 8.81 -12.98 -5.64
C SER A 39 9.98 -12.80 -6.60
N GLY A 40 11.09 -12.18 -6.16
CA GLY A 40 12.20 -11.76 -7.01
C GLY A 40 11.86 -10.58 -7.92
N GLY A 41 10.94 -9.72 -7.47
CA GLY A 41 10.47 -8.55 -8.22
C GLY A 41 11.01 -7.23 -7.68
N SER A 42 10.82 -6.16 -8.44
CA SER A 42 11.09 -4.78 -8.03
C SER A 42 9.88 -3.89 -8.27
N ALA A 43 9.60 -2.98 -7.34
CA ALA A 43 8.60 -1.93 -7.55
C ALA A 43 9.19 -0.83 -8.44
N GLN A 44 8.49 -0.52 -9.54
CA GLN A 44 8.84 0.58 -10.44
C GLN A 44 8.08 1.85 -10.08
N GLN A 45 6.80 1.72 -9.76
CA GLN A 45 5.94 2.84 -9.44
C GLN A 45 4.97 2.41 -8.35
N VAL A 46 4.76 3.29 -7.36
CA VAL A 46 3.76 3.11 -6.31
C VAL A 46 2.82 4.30 -6.36
N VAL A 47 1.53 4.03 -6.52
CA VAL A 47 0.47 5.04 -6.58
C VAL A 47 -0.57 4.70 -5.52
N ARG A 48 -0.95 5.66 -4.68
CA ARG A 48 -2.07 5.47 -3.75
C ARG A 48 -3.38 5.62 -4.51
N SER A 49 -4.26 4.64 -4.40
CA SER A 49 -5.61 4.74 -4.97
C SER A 49 -6.42 5.81 -4.24
N ASN A 50 -7.17 6.60 -5.01
CA ASN A 50 -8.09 7.62 -4.51
C ASN A 50 -9.54 7.12 -4.33
N ALA A 51 -9.85 5.91 -4.83
CA ALA A 51 -11.17 5.30 -4.78
C ALA A 51 -11.09 3.81 -4.33
N PRO A 52 -10.58 3.53 -3.12
CA PRO A 52 -10.39 2.17 -2.63
C PRO A 52 -11.70 1.38 -2.43
N ASP A 53 -12.83 2.07 -2.29
CA ASP A 53 -14.17 1.51 -2.20
C ASP A 53 -14.68 0.93 -3.53
N GLN A 54 -14.18 1.45 -4.66
CA GLN A 54 -14.49 0.94 -6.00
C GLN A 54 -13.70 -0.33 -6.34
N LEU A 55 -12.78 -0.74 -5.47
CA LEU A 55 -11.92 -1.90 -5.64
C LEU A 55 -12.66 -3.17 -5.23
N VAL A 56 -13.58 -3.60 -6.10
CA VAL A 56 -14.33 -4.85 -5.94
C VAL A 56 -13.44 -6.03 -6.40
N SER A 57 -13.53 -7.16 -5.68
CA SER A 57 -12.69 -8.36 -5.79
C SER A 57 -12.13 -8.78 -7.17
N PRO A 58 -12.82 -8.65 -8.32
CA PRO A 58 -12.21 -9.02 -9.61
C PRO A 58 -10.98 -8.19 -10.00
N LEU A 59 -10.83 -6.96 -9.50
CA LEU A 59 -9.72 -6.07 -9.89
C LEU A 59 -8.45 -6.28 -9.06
N LEU A 60 -8.60 -6.61 -7.77
CA LEU A 60 -7.48 -6.91 -6.88
C LEU A 60 -6.69 -8.13 -7.36
N GLY A 61 -7.38 -9.09 -7.99
CA GLY A 61 -6.81 -10.36 -8.37
C GLY A 61 -6.72 -11.32 -7.17
N GLN A 62 -5.69 -12.16 -7.14
CA GLN A 62 -5.55 -13.22 -6.15
C GLN A 62 -4.84 -12.71 -4.90
N VAL A 63 -5.33 -13.07 -3.71
CA VAL A 63 -4.62 -12.84 -2.44
C VAL A 63 -3.36 -13.70 -2.44
N VAL A 64 -2.20 -13.08 -2.30
CA VAL A 64 -0.90 -13.77 -2.23
C VAL A 64 -0.23 -13.62 -0.88
N GLU A 65 -0.59 -12.60 -0.11
CA GLU A 65 -0.11 -12.44 1.26
C GLU A 65 -1.24 -11.85 2.12
N ALA A 66 -1.60 -12.56 3.19
CA ALA A 66 -2.49 -12.11 4.25
C ALA A 66 -2.02 -12.77 5.55
N SER A 67 -1.84 -11.99 6.62
CA SER A 67 -1.42 -12.49 7.92
C SER A 67 -2.61 -12.87 8.79
N GLN A 68 -3.52 -11.93 9.04
CA GLN A 68 -4.67 -12.12 9.93
C GLN A 68 -5.92 -12.64 9.19
N PHE A 69 -5.97 -12.45 7.87
CA PHE A 69 -7.08 -12.91 7.03
C PHE A 69 -6.78 -14.18 6.24
N GLN A 70 -5.69 -14.90 6.55
CA GLN A 70 -5.36 -16.12 5.83
C GLN A 70 -6.47 -17.18 5.97
N GLY A 71 -7.03 -17.60 4.83
CA GLY A 71 -8.14 -18.57 4.79
C GLY A 71 -9.50 -18.01 5.22
N LEU A 72 -9.61 -16.69 5.39
CA LEU A 72 -10.84 -16.00 5.79
C LEU A 72 -11.36 -15.13 4.65
N ALA A 73 -12.66 -14.82 4.69
CA ALA A 73 -13.23 -13.81 3.81
C ALA A 73 -12.71 -12.41 4.20
N LEU A 74 -12.21 -11.66 3.22
CA LEU A 74 -11.75 -10.30 3.44
C LEU A 74 -12.96 -9.36 3.67
N PRO A 75 -12.90 -8.46 4.66
CA PRO A 75 -13.93 -7.44 4.82
C PRO A 75 -13.86 -6.48 3.64
N MET A 76 -14.95 -6.29 2.89
CA MET A 76 -14.97 -5.36 1.75
C MET A 76 -15.77 -4.09 2.12
N PRO A 77 -15.36 -2.90 1.67
CA PRO A 77 -14.16 -2.61 0.88
C PRO A 77 -12.88 -2.41 1.72
N PRO A 78 -11.68 -2.46 1.10
CA PRO A 78 -10.45 -2.03 1.77
C PRO A 78 -10.49 -0.54 2.14
N ARG A 79 -9.82 -0.18 3.24
CA ARG A 79 -9.74 1.21 3.72
C ARG A 79 -8.69 2.04 3.01
N THR A 80 -7.63 1.40 2.53
CA THR A 80 -6.53 2.06 1.80
C THR A 80 -5.96 1.07 0.81
N VAL A 81 -5.66 1.53 -0.41
CA VAL A 81 -5.03 0.70 -1.43
C VAL A 81 -3.87 1.45 -2.07
N TYR A 82 -2.75 0.77 -2.23
CA TYR A 82 -1.64 1.19 -3.08
C TYR A 82 -1.56 0.27 -4.29
N CYS A 83 -1.55 0.86 -5.47
CA CYS A 83 -1.28 0.19 -6.73
C CYS A 83 0.22 0.26 -7.01
N VAL A 84 0.84 -0.89 -7.21
CA VAL A 84 2.29 -1.01 -7.41
C VAL A 84 2.55 -1.68 -8.74
N LEU A 85 3.24 -1.00 -9.64
CA LEU A 85 3.78 -1.63 -10.84
C LEU A 85 5.03 -2.41 -10.44
N VAL A 86 4.95 -3.73 -10.51
CA VAL A 86 6.05 -4.64 -10.19
C VAL A 86 6.62 -5.23 -11.46
N THR A 87 7.94 -5.32 -11.53
CA THR A 87 8.66 -6.02 -12.60
C THR A 87 9.37 -7.25 -12.09
N LYS A 88 9.23 -8.35 -12.81
CA LYS A 88 9.89 -9.63 -12.57
C LYS A 88 10.50 -10.12 -13.87
N GLY A 89 11.81 -9.89 -14.03
CA GLY A 89 12.48 -10.07 -15.32
C GLY A 89 11.88 -9.13 -16.37
N ALA A 90 11.40 -9.68 -17.49
CA ALA A 90 10.72 -8.92 -18.54
C ALA A 90 9.22 -8.71 -18.29
N ALA A 91 8.61 -9.44 -17.34
CA ALA A 91 7.18 -9.34 -17.06
C ALA A 91 6.88 -8.14 -16.14
N ARG A 92 5.78 -7.44 -16.43
CA ARG A 92 5.25 -6.37 -15.58
C ARG A 92 3.85 -6.72 -15.11
N SER A 93 3.51 -6.40 -13.87
CA SER A 93 2.17 -6.64 -13.31
C SER A 93 1.82 -5.62 -12.25
N VAL A 94 0.52 -5.38 -12.05
CA VAL A 94 0.04 -4.57 -10.93
C VAL A 94 -0.13 -5.46 -9.71
N VAL A 95 0.40 -4.99 -8.59
CA VAL A 95 0.19 -5.57 -7.26
C VAL A 95 -0.52 -4.53 -6.42
N PHE A 96 -1.56 -4.95 -5.71
CA PHE A 96 -2.31 -4.09 -4.81
C PHE A 96 -1.92 -4.38 -3.36
N VAL A 97 -1.52 -3.34 -2.63
CA VAL A 97 -1.25 -3.40 -1.19
C VAL A 97 -2.41 -2.74 -0.49
N SER A 98 -3.27 -3.55 0.13
CA SER A 98 -4.58 -3.11 0.62
C SER A 98 -4.67 -3.27 2.13
N TYR A 99 -5.09 -2.22 2.82
CA TYR A 99 -5.36 -2.27 4.25
C TYR A 99 -6.82 -2.67 4.50
N PHE A 100 -7.00 -3.74 5.25
CA PHE A 100 -8.29 -4.24 5.70
C PHE A 100 -8.40 -4.11 7.22
N SER A 101 -9.60 -3.80 7.69
CA SER A 101 -9.94 -3.83 9.12
C SER A 101 -11.40 -4.22 9.26
N ASP A 102 -11.68 -5.20 10.11
CA ASP A 102 -13.05 -5.69 10.37
C ASP A 102 -13.79 -4.91 11.46
N ASN A 103 -13.24 -3.77 11.90
CA ASN A 103 -13.74 -2.92 12.99
C ASN A 103 -13.86 -3.60 14.37
N LEU A 104 -13.48 -4.87 14.48
CA LEU A 104 -13.52 -5.62 15.72
C LEU A 104 -12.10 -5.70 16.29
N TRP A 105 -11.28 -6.57 15.71
CA TRP A 105 -9.94 -6.88 16.24
C TRP A 105 -8.92 -7.26 15.17
N ARG A 106 -9.34 -7.45 13.91
CA ARG A 106 -8.42 -7.83 12.84
C ARG A 106 -8.17 -6.65 11.95
N ASP A 107 -6.90 -6.36 11.77
CA ASP A 107 -6.43 -5.47 10.75
C ASP A 107 -5.20 -6.04 10.06
N ASP A 108 -5.05 -5.77 8.77
CA ASP A 108 -4.00 -6.39 8.00
C ASP A 108 -3.70 -5.62 6.73
N TRP A 109 -2.44 -5.66 6.33
CA TRP A 109 -2.01 -5.26 5.00
C TRP A 109 -1.93 -6.52 4.13
N VAL A 110 -2.80 -6.58 3.14
CA VAL A 110 -2.97 -7.74 2.28
C VAL A 110 -2.43 -7.43 0.89
N ILE A 111 -1.59 -8.31 0.37
CA ILE A 111 -1.09 -8.24 -1.01
C ILE A 111 -2.01 -9.02 -1.93
N HIS A 112 -2.48 -8.35 -2.97
CA HIS A 112 -3.17 -8.98 -4.07
C HIS A 112 -2.33 -8.87 -5.34
N GLN A 113 -2.16 -10.00 -6.02
CA GLN A 113 -1.54 -10.03 -7.33
C GLN A 113 -2.62 -9.80 -8.39
N GLY A 114 -2.56 -8.64 -9.01
CA GLY A 114 -3.47 -8.18 -10.04
C GLY A 114 -3.02 -8.57 -11.46
N PRO A 115 -3.55 -7.87 -12.48
CA PRO A 115 -3.30 -8.18 -13.88
C PRO A 115 -1.83 -7.96 -14.28
N ALA A 116 -1.36 -8.80 -15.21
CA ALA A 116 -0.07 -8.65 -15.87
C ALA A 116 -0.20 -7.85 -17.18
N GLN A 117 0.88 -7.20 -17.60
CA GLN A 117 0.96 -6.54 -18.90
C GLN A 117 1.05 -7.57 -20.04
N PRO A 118 0.51 -7.24 -21.24
CA PRO A 118 -0.12 -5.96 -21.59
C PRO A 118 -1.53 -5.80 -20.99
N PHE A 119 -1.83 -4.59 -20.49
CA PHE A 119 -3.18 -4.29 -19.99
C PHE A 119 -4.12 -4.09 -21.17
N ASN A 120 -5.24 -4.82 -21.17
CA ASN A 120 -6.29 -4.56 -22.15
C ASN A 120 -6.99 -3.21 -21.84
N PRO A 121 -7.79 -2.66 -22.78
CA PRO A 121 -8.47 -1.37 -22.56
C PRO A 121 -9.39 -1.35 -21.34
N ALA A 122 -10.06 -2.47 -21.04
CA ALA A 122 -10.95 -2.57 -19.87
C ALA A 122 -10.15 -2.52 -18.56
N THR A 123 -9.02 -3.20 -18.48
CA THR A 123 -8.08 -3.14 -17.35
C THR A 123 -7.53 -1.73 -17.17
N THR A 124 -7.16 -1.07 -18.26
CA THR A 124 -6.63 0.30 -18.23
C THR A 124 -7.67 1.29 -17.72
N ALA A 125 -8.91 1.21 -18.21
CA ALA A 125 -10.01 2.03 -17.72
C ALA A 125 -10.31 1.79 -16.24
N ALA A 126 -10.31 0.52 -15.80
CA ALA A 126 -10.50 0.17 -14.40
C ALA A 126 -9.38 0.71 -13.50
N LEU A 127 -8.11 0.61 -13.92
CA LEU A 127 -6.98 1.16 -13.19
C LEU A 127 -7.04 2.69 -13.08
N SER A 128 -7.42 3.39 -14.16
CA SER A 128 -7.60 4.85 -14.14
C SER A 128 -8.78 5.27 -13.23
N ALA A 129 -9.88 4.51 -13.21
CA ALA A 129 -10.99 4.76 -12.28
C ALA A 129 -10.58 4.69 -10.80
N LEU A 130 -9.57 3.88 -10.49
CA LEU A 130 -8.99 3.76 -9.14
C LEU A 130 -7.91 4.82 -8.85
N GLY A 131 -7.61 5.69 -9.82
CA GLY A 131 -6.49 6.64 -9.75
C GLY A 131 -5.12 5.98 -9.87
N CYS A 132 -5.04 4.76 -10.41
CA CYS A 132 -3.83 3.97 -10.53
C CYS A 132 -3.27 4.02 -11.95
N GLU A 133 -2.71 5.18 -12.30
CA GLU A 133 -2.17 5.44 -13.64
C GLU A 133 -0.66 5.15 -13.67
N PHE A 134 -0.28 4.24 -14.57
CA PHE A 134 1.11 3.88 -14.84
C PHE A 134 1.46 4.40 -16.23
N SER A 135 2.24 5.48 -16.29
CA SER A 135 2.67 6.13 -17.53
C SER A 135 3.74 5.35 -18.27
#